data_AF-A0A352HST8-F1
#
_entry.id   AF-A0A352HST8-F1
#
_cell.length_a   1.000
_cell.length_b   1.000
_cell.length_c   1.000
_cell.angle_alpha   90.00
_cell.angle_beta   90.00
_cell.angle_gamma   90.00
#
_symmetry.space_group_name_H-M   'P 1'
#
loop_
_entity.id
_entity.type
_entity.pdbx_description
1 polymer ?
#
loop_
_entity_poly.entity_id
_entity_poly.type
_entity_poly.pdbx_seq_one_letter_code
_entity_poly.pdbx_strand_id
1 'polypeptide(L)'
;MKTRIKIILLMLFTVGAVTGVLATAKKIADPPTKFPVVDQYSKAIQADVLELDSASNFTQSHDMYAVLDDKVKRFRTEDVIDDEVADNGRRKIDVGYGEHLKKYCFGILNSSNWTSSQLATMIGYADALSTDRLSDGKQAIPDELAASFAKLHTVQNNYNAALRASRNTAYVSISDAQSKIAKANEFKNMQYLKNNSLLVAALNAVPRKIAASHYYHVNAIVSKLARYKSLSYNDYKDMKQKATKAINEYRYTGIYEGKEKSIKPIVDRKDKLCKAADAYYNKRQHGRKSNYQAEDIEGLFDSSEYEFVE
;
A
#
# COMPACT_ATOMS: atom_id res chain seq x y z
N MET A 1 19.72 110.69 1.44
CA MET A 1 19.27 109.34 1.90
C MET A 1 18.71 108.44 0.80
N LYS A 2 18.02 108.96 -0.24
CA LYS A 2 17.33 108.15 -1.27
C LYS A 2 18.23 107.34 -2.23
N THR A 3 19.45 107.80 -2.54
CA THR A 3 20.34 107.16 -3.53
C THR A 3 21.06 105.92 -2.99
N ARG A 4 21.45 105.94 -1.70
CA ARG A 4 22.14 104.80 -1.05
C ARG A 4 21.21 103.59 -0.84
N ILE A 5 19.94 103.84 -0.53
CA ILE A 5 18.92 102.79 -0.39
C ILE A 5 18.68 102.08 -1.73
N LYS A 6 18.63 102.82 -2.85
CA LYS A 6 18.47 102.23 -4.19
C LYS A 6 19.64 101.32 -4.58
N ILE A 7 20.87 101.70 -4.23
CA ILE A 7 22.07 100.90 -4.52
C ILE A 7 22.07 99.60 -3.69
N ILE A 8 21.71 99.68 -2.40
CA ILE A 8 21.61 98.50 -1.53
C ILE A 8 20.52 97.54 -2.01
N LEU A 9 19.36 98.07 -2.43
CA LEU A 9 18.27 97.26 -2.99
C LEU A 9 18.66 96.58 -4.31
N LEU A 10 19.42 97.27 -5.17
CA LEU A 10 19.90 96.70 -6.43
C LEU A 10 20.91 95.56 -6.21
N MET A 11 21.81 95.69 -5.23
CA MET A 11 22.74 94.62 -4.84
C MET A 11 22.01 93.42 -4.25
N LEU A 12 20.99 93.63 -3.40
CA LEU A 12 20.19 92.53 -2.85
C LEU A 12 19.41 91.78 -3.93
N PHE A 13 18.87 92.50 -4.93
CA PHE A 13 18.13 91.88 -6.04
C PHE A 13 19.04 91.05 -6.96
N THR A 14 20.25 91.55 -7.25
CA THR A 14 21.21 90.84 -8.10
C THR A 14 21.77 89.60 -7.41
N VAL A 15 22.10 89.68 -6.11
CA VAL A 15 22.51 88.50 -5.32
C VAL A 15 21.37 87.49 -5.20
N GLY A 16 20.14 87.95 -4.96
CA GLY A 16 18.95 87.08 -4.90
C GLY A 16 18.67 86.37 -6.23
N ALA A 17 18.78 87.07 -7.36
CA ALA A 17 18.58 86.51 -8.69
C ALA A 17 19.66 85.46 -9.04
N VAL A 18 20.93 85.75 -8.77
CA VAL A 18 22.04 84.80 -9.03
C VAL A 18 21.92 83.56 -8.14
N THR A 19 21.54 83.73 -6.87
CA THR A 19 21.34 82.60 -5.95
C THR A 19 20.13 81.76 -6.35
N GLY A 20 19.04 82.40 -6.79
CA GLY A 20 17.84 81.73 -7.29
C GLY A 20 18.09 80.90 -8.55
N VAL A 21 18.82 81.46 -9.53
CA VAL A 21 19.19 80.77 -10.77
C VAL A 21 20.16 79.62 -10.50
N LEU A 22 21.14 79.77 -9.60
CA LEU A 22 22.06 78.69 -9.23
C LEU A 22 21.35 77.55 -8.48
N ALA A 23 20.38 77.86 -7.61
CA ALA A 23 19.61 76.86 -6.89
C ALA A 23 18.66 76.06 -7.81
N THR A 24 18.04 76.71 -8.80
CA THR A 24 17.20 76.03 -9.80
C THR A 24 18.03 75.27 -10.82
N ALA A 25 19.16 75.81 -11.28
CA ALA A 25 20.09 75.09 -12.15
C ALA A 25 20.65 73.83 -11.47
N LYS A 26 20.97 73.90 -10.17
CA LYS A 26 21.40 72.72 -9.39
C LYS A 26 20.30 71.66 -9.31
N LYS A 27 19.03 72.05 -9.09
CA LYS A 27 17.91 71.10 -9.10
C LYS A 27 17.57 70.49 -10.45
N ILE A 28 17.88 71.15 -11.56
CA ILE A 28 17.66 70.64 -12.93
C ILE A 28 18.86 69.79 -13.40
N ALA A 29 20.06 70.10 -12.93
CA ALA A 29 21.31 69.42 -13.29
C ALA A 29 21.72 68.29 -12.33
N ASP A 30 21.12 68.21 -11.14
CA ASP A 30 21.29 67.05 -10.27
C ASP A 30 20.62 65.85 -10.96
N PRO A 31 21.39 64.80 -11.34
CA PRO A 31 20.79 63.58 -11.86
C PRO A 31 19.78 63.08 -10.83
N PRO A 32 18.65 62.49 -11.25
CA PRO A 32 17.62 62.04 -10.32
C PRO A 32 18.30 61.26 -9.20
N THR A 33 18.15 61.77 -7.96
CA THR A 33 18.68 61.15 -6.75
C THR A 33 18.40 59.66 -6.85
N LYS A 34 19.48 58.87 -6.92
CA LYS A 34 19.50 57.41 -7.14
C LYS A 34 18.13 56.81 -6.85
N PHE A 35 17.39 56.43 -7.91
CA PHE A 35 16.18 55.63 -7.73
C PHE A 35 16.56 54.50 -6.77
N PRO A 36 15.81 54.29 -5.67
CA PRO A 36 16.07 53.11 -4.86
C PRO A 36 15.98 51.93 -5.82
N VAL A 37 17.06 51.17 -5.96
CA VAL A 37 17.06 49.95 -6.74
C VAL A 37 16.09 49.04 -6.02
N VAL A 38 14.85 49.04 -6.48
CA VAL A 38 13.84 48.12 -6.00
C VAL A 38 14.24 46.78 -6.58
N ASP A 39 14.62 45.85 -5.70
CA ASP A 39 14.84 44.46 -6.10
C ASP A 39 13.51 43.86 -6.58
N GLN A 40 13.27 44.02 -7.88
CA GLN A 40 12.06 43.60 -8.56
C GLN A 40 11.94 42.08 -8.62
N TYR A 41 13.07 41.37 -8.64
CA TYR A 41 13.12 39.91 -8.73
C TYR A 41 12.74 39.27 -7.39
N SER A 42 13.31 39.75 -6.28
CA SER A 42 12.86 39.36 -4.94
C SER A 42 11.39 39.65 -4.69
N LYS A 43 10.91 40.84 -5.10
CA LYS A 43 9.49 41.19 -4.95
C LYS A 43 8.58 40.30 -5.78
N ALA A 44 8.99 39.95 -7.00
CA ALA A 44 8.24 39.02 -7.84
C ALA A 44 8.13 37.64 -7.16
N ILE A 45 9.24 37.09 -6.65
CA ILE A 45 9.22 35.82 -5.91
C ILE A 45 8.29 35.90 -4.70
N GLN A 46 8.34 36.98 -3.93
CA GLN A 46 7.46 37.15 -2.77
C GLN A 46 5.98 37.22 -3.14
N ALA A 47 5.64 37.92 -4.23
CA ALA A 47 4.27 38.00 -4.72
C ALA A 47 3.75 36.63 -5.16
N ASP A 48 4.57 35.87 -5.89
CA ASP A 48 4.19 34.54 -6.36
C ASP A 48 4.07 33.52 -5.20
N VAL A 49 4.91 33.63 -4.16
CA VAL A 49 4.80 32.81 -2.93
C VAL A 49 3.44 33.05 -2.26
N LEU A 50 3.02 34.31 -2.13
CA LEU A 50 1.71 34.64 -1.55
C LEU A 50 0.55 34.09 -2.40
N GLU A 51 0.71 34.09 -3.72
CA GLU A 51 -0.26 33.48 -4.63
C GLU A 51 -0.31 31.95 -4.44
N LEU A 52 0.85 31.30 -4.32
CA LEU A 52 0.95 29.86 -4.08
C LEU A 52 0.27 29.47 -2.77
N ASP A 53 0.52 30.21 -1.68
CA ASP A 53 -0.11 29.99 -0.37
C ASP A 53 -1.65 30.17 -0.43
N SER A 54 -2.13 30.95 -1.40
CA SER A 54 -3.56 31.19 -1.64
C SER A 54 -4.20 30.21 -2.62
N ALA A 55 -3.46 29.20 -3.11
CA ALA A 55 -3.97 28.25 -4.09
C ALA A 55 -5.19 27.48 -3.54
N SER A 56 -6.25 27.46 -4.34
CA SER A 56 -7.55 26.90 -3.94
C SER A 56 -7.55 25.37 -3.86
N ASN A 57 -6.66 24.71 -4.60
CA ASN A 57 -6.59 23.25 -4.70
C ASN A 57 -5.18 22.78 -5.08
N PHE A 58 -4.95 21.47 -4.97
CA PHE A 58 -3.65 20.87 -5.25
C PHE A 58 -3.18 21.07 -6.68
N THR A 59 -4.05 20.89 -7.68
CA THR A 59 -3.68 21.06 -9.09
C THR A 59 -3.17 22.47 -9.35
N GLN A 60 -3.89 23.48 -8.88
CA GLN A 60 -3.44 24.88 -8.97
C GLN A 60 -2.09 25.08 -8.30
N SER A 61 -1.91 24.60 -7.06
CA SER A 61 -0.62 24.74 -6.36
C SER A 61 0.52 24.01 -7.06
N HIS A 62 0.25 22.88 -7.72
CA HIS A 62 1.24 22.10 -8.45
C HIS A 62 1.68 22.80 -9.74
N ASP A 63 0.74 23.34 -10.51
CA ASP A 63 1.03 24.08 -11.73
C ASP A 63 1.85 25.35 -11.41
N MET A 64 1.48 26.06 -10.34
CA MET A 64 2.21 27.22 -9.85
C MET A 64 3.61 26.86 -9.35
N TYR A 65 3.75 25.76 -8.61
CA TYR A 65 5.04 25.26 -8.13
C TYR A 65 6.00 24.99 -9.29
N ALA A 66 5.54 24.36 -10.38
CA ALA A 66 6.38 24.08 -11.55
C ALA A 66 6.92 25.37 -12.19
N VAL A 67 6.08 26.40 -12.31
CA VAL A 67 6.48 27.72 -12.84
C VAL A 67 7.46 28.42 -11.90
N LEU A 68 7.22 28.33 -10.59
CA LEU A 68 8.03 28.99 -9.57
C LEU A 68 9.41 28.36 -9.39
N ASP A 69 9.48 27.02 -9.40
CA ASP A 69 10.71 26.25 -9.39
C ASP A 69 11.66 26.70 -10.51
N ASP A 70 11.14 26.78 -11.73
CA ASP A 70 11.85 27.22 -12.92
C ASP A 70 12.22 28.72 -12.85
N LYS A 71 11.34 29.57 -12.33
CA LYS A 71 11.61 31.01 -12.14
C LYS A 71 12.78 31.27 -11.18
N VAL A 72 12.79 30.64 -10.00
CA VAL A 72 13.89 30.82 -9.03
C VAL A 72 15.20 30.28 -9.58
N LYS A 73 15.19 29.11 -10.24
CA LYS A 73 16.37 28.53 -10.88
C LYS A 73 16.95 29.45 -11.97
N ARG A 74 16.10 30.02 -12.83
CA ARG A 74 16.53 31.00 -13.82
C ARG A 74 17.12 32.25 -13.18
N PHE A 75 16.43 32.85 -12.20
CA PHE A 75 16.91 34.08 -11.57
C PHE A 75 18.26 33.89 -10.89
N ARG A 76 18.48 32.73 -10.27
CA ARG A 76 19.80 32.34 -9.74
C ARG A 76 20.84 32.16 -10.86
N THR A 77 20.48 31.48 -11.95
CA THR A 77 21.42 31.20 -13.07
C THR A 77 21.81 32.47 -13.83
N GLU A 78 20.91 33.43 -13.93
CA GLU A 78 21.12 34.72 -14.59
C GLU A 78 21.78 35.76 -13.69
N ASP A 79 22.10 35.40 -12.43
CA ASP A 79 22.73 36.27 -11.43
C ASP A 79 21.95 37.58 -11.17
N VAL A 80 20.62 37.50 -11.27
CA VAL A 80 19.71 38.65 -11.01
C VAL A 80 19.21 38.70 -9.57
N ILE A 81 19.46 37.64 -8.79
CA ILE A 81 19.29 37.56 -7.34
C ILE A 81 20.49 36.83 -6.73
N ASP A 82 20.85 37.16 -5.50
CA ASP A 82 21.88 36.43 -4.76
C ASP A 82 21.38 35.07 -4.22
N ASP A 83 22.32 34.26 -3.73
CA ASP A 83 22.02 32.94 -3.20
C ASP A 83 21.14 32.96 -1.95
N GLU A 84 21.23 33.99 -1.12
CA GLU A 84 20.42 34.11 0.10
C GLU A 84 18.95 34.37 -0.25
N VAL A 85 18.71 35.26 -1.21
CA VAL A 85 17.38 35.55 -1.77
C VAL A 85 16.82 34.31 -2.44
N ALA A 86 17.60 33.64 -3.30
CA ALA A 86 17.19 32.43 -4.00
C ALA A 86 16.81 31.32 -3.02
N ASP A 87 17.64 31.05 -2.00
CA ASP A 87 17.40 30.01 -1.00
C ASP A 87 16.21 30.33 -0.09
N ASN A 88 16.01 31.59 0.28
CA ASN A 88 14.83 32.01 1.05
C ASN A 88 13.55 31.86 0.22
N GLY A 89 13.59 32.26 -1.06
CA GLY A 89 12.49 32.07 -2.00
C GLY A 89 12.15 30.58 -2.15
N ARG A 90 13.18 29.76 -2.38
CA ARG A 90 13.07 28.31 -2.51
C ARG A 90 12.42 27.68 -1.29
N ARG A 91 12.91 28.01 -0.09
CA ARG A 91 12.36 27.50 1.17
C ARG A 91 10.87 27.80 1.31
N LYS A 92 10.44 29.02 0.98
CA LYS A 92 9.03 29.41 1.09
C LYS A 92 8.15 28.67 0.07
N ILE A 93 8.60 28.59 -1.18
CA ILE A 93 7.90 27.87 -2.26
C ILE A 93 7.73 26.40 -1.88
N ASP A 94 8.81 25.74 -1.47
CA ASP A 94 8.82 24.31 -1.18
C ASP A 94 8.01 23.96 0.08
N VAL A 95 8.04 24.83 1.10
CA VAL A 95 7.18 24.69 2.28
C VAL A 95 5.70 24.86 1.92
N GLY A 96 5.36 25.93 1.19
CA GLY A 96 3.97 26.22 0.80
C GLY A 96 3.40 25.08 -0.04
N TYR A 97 4.05 24.75 -1.16
CA TYR A 97 3.66 23.61 -2.00
C TYR A 97 3.64 22.29 -1.22
N GLY A 98 4.63 22.08 -0.35
CA GLY A 98 4.73 20.90 0.49
C GLY A 98 3.52 20.68 1.42
N GLU A 99 3.01 21.74 2.06
CA GLU A 99 1.80 21.64 2.88
C GLU A 99 0.54 21.36 2.03
N HIS A 100 0.44 21.94 0.83
CA HIS A 100 -0.62 21.60 -0.14
C HIS A 100 -0.55 20.12 -0.57
N LEU A 101 0.65 19.64 -0.91
CA LEU A 101 0.89 18.25 -1.29
C LEU A 101 0.58 17.30 -0.13
N LYS A 102 1.03 17.60 1.09
CA LYS A 102 0.71 16.82 2.29
C LYS A 102 -0.80 16.72 2.50
N LYS A 103 -1.53 17.85 2.44
CA LYS A 103 -2.99 17.87 2.56
C LYS A 103 -3.67 17.03 1.47
N TYR A 104 -3.20 17.13 0.23
CA TYR A 104 -3.69 16.33 -0.89
C TYR A 104 -3.46 14.83 -0.65
N CYS A 105 -2.22 14.43 -0.36
CA CYS A 105 -1.83 13.04 -0.19
C CYS A 105 -2.61 12.35 0.93
N PHE A 106 -2.66 12.97 2.11
CA PHE A 106 -3.38 12.41 3.24
C PHE A 106 -4.89 12.54 3.10
N GLY A 107 -5.39 13.50 2.30
CA GLY A 107 -6.79 13.55 1.88
C GLY A 107 -7.17 12.32 1.05
N ILE A 108 -6.38 11.97 0.03
CA ILE A 108 -6.57 10.77 -0.78
C ILE A 108 -6.48 9.50 0.07
N LEU A 109 -5.47 9.37 0.93
CA LEU A 109 -5.31 8.20 1.81
C LEU A 109 -6.41 8.06 2.88
N ASN A 110 -7.09 9.16 3.21
CA ASN A 110 -8.29 9.14 4.05
C ASN A 110 -9.58 8.84 3.26
N SER A 111 -9.54 8.92 1.94
CA SER A 111 -10.66 8.54 1.08
C SER A 111 -10.79 7.02 0.95
N SER A 112 -11.96 6.56 0.52
CA SER A 112 -12.23 5.13 0.37
C SER A 112 -11.70 4.50 -0.91
N ASN A 113 -11.40 5.33 -1.92
CA ASN A 113 -11.14 4.90 -3.28
C ASN A 113 -9.83 5.50 -3.78
N TRP A 114 -8.74 4.78 -3.53
CA TRP A 114 -7.42 5.11 -4.07
C TRP A 114 -6.71 3.87 -4.60
N THR A 115 -5.83 4.08 -5.57
CA THR A 115 -5.11 3.05 -6.31
C THR A 115 -3.61 3.06 -6.01
N SER A 116 -2.92 1.96 -6.31
CA SER A 116 -1.46 1.90 -6.22
C SER A 116 -0.78 2.93 -7.12
N SER A 117 -1.37 3.23 -8.29
CA SER A 117 -0.85 4.24 -9.22
C SER A 117 -0.92 5.64 -8.61
N GLN A 118 -2.05 6.01 -8.01
CA GLN A 118 -2.18 7.31 -7.32
C GLN A 118 -1.19 7.42 -6.17
N LEU A 119 -1.00 6.36 -5.37
CA LEU A 119 0.00 6.35 -4.30
C LEU A 119 1.43 6.52 -4.84
N ALA A 120 1.76 5.85 -5.95
CA ALA A 120 3.07 6.02 -6.59
C ALA A 120 3.29 7.45 -7.12
N THR A 121 2.27 8.06 -7.72
CA THR A 121 2.34 9.47 -8.17
C THR A 121 2.56 10.43 -7.00
N MET A 122 1.80 10.26 -5.91
CA MET A 122 1.96 11.05 -4.68
C MET A 122 3.36 10.92 -4.07
N ILE A 123 3.91 9.71 -4.05
CA ILE A 123 5.28 9.45 -3.62
C ILE A 123 6.28 10.15 -4.54
N GLY A 124 6.09 10.11 -5.87
CA GLY A 124 6.97 10.77 -6.81
C GLY A 124 7.08 12.29 -6.57
N TYR A 125 5.95 12.96 -6.34
CA TYR A 125 5.96 14.39 -5.99
C TYR A 125 6.66 14.66 -4.65
N ALA A 126 6.38 13.82 -3.65
CA ALA A 126 6.94 13.96 -2.32
C ALA A 126 8.46 13.70 -2.29
N ASP A 127 8.94 12.73 -3.06
CA ASP A 127 10.36 12.41 -3.20
C ASP A 127 11.10 13.55 -3.92
N ALA A 128 10.53 14.06 -5.02
CA ALA A 128 11.12 15.19 -5.75
C ALA A 128 11.33 16.41 -4.82
N LEU A 129 10.30 16.77 -4.05
CA LEU A 129 10.38 17.85 -3.07
C LEU A 129 11.36 17.54 -1.93
N SER A 130 11.41 16.29 -1.45
CA SER A 130 12.32 15.87 -0.36
C SER A 130 13.79 15.82 -0.80
N THR A 131 14.06 15.67 -2.10
CA THR A 131 15.42 15.71 -2.67
C THR A 131 15.92 17.11 -2.96
N ASP A 132 15.06 18.13 -2.84
CA ASP A 132 15.47 19.48 -3.15
C ASP A 132 16.42 20.09 -2.11
N ARG A 133 17.40 20.85 -2.59
CA ARG A 133 18.52 21.37 -1.79
C ARG A 133 18.74 22.84 -2.04
N LEU A 134 19.11 23.52 -0.96
CA LEU A 134 19.59 24.90 -0.97
C LEU A 134 21.07 24.95 -1.37
N SER A 135 21.61 26.16 -1.57
CA SER A 135 23.02 26.33 -1.94
C SER A 135 24.00 25.73 -0.92
N ASP A 136 23.64 25.75 0.36
CA ASP A 136 24.43 25.16 1.45
C ASP A 136 24.30 23.63 1.57
N GLY A 137 23.54 23.00 0.66
CA GLY A 137 23.31 21.55 0.62
C GLY A 137 22.29 21.04 1.63
N LYS A 138 21.64 21.90 2.43
CA LYS A 138 20.54 21.49 3.31
C LYS A 138 19.26 21.28 2.53
N GLN A 139 18.33 20.53 3.11
CA GLN A 139 16.97 20.39 2.58
C GLN A 139 16.24 21.73 2.54
N ALA A 140 15.53 21.96 1.43
CA ALA A 140 14.68 23.14 1.26
C ALA A 140 13.40 23.06 2.11
N ILE A 141 12.92 21.85 2.41
CA ILE A 141 11.79 21.61 3.30
C ILE A 141 12.21 21.29 4.75
N PRO A 142 11.35 21.58 5.76
CA PRO A 142 11.56 21.18 7.14
C PRO A 142 11.48 19.67 7.37
N ASP A 143 12.20 19.18 8.39
CA ASP A 143 12.23 17.76 8.77
C ASP A 143 10.84 17.17 9.05
N GLU A 144 9.92 17.94 9.62
CA GLU A 144 8.55 17.47 9.90
C GLU A 144 7.78 17.13 8.62
N LEU A 145 7.95 17.95 7.58
CA LEU A 145 7.32 17.75 6.29
C LEU A 145 7.96 16.55 5.57
N ALA A 146 9.30 16.45 5.59
CA ALA A 146 10.02 15.30 5.08
C ALA A 146 9.59 13.98 5.78
N ALA A 147 9.46 14.00 7.10
CA ALA A 147 8.98 12.86 7.89
C ALA A 147 7.53 12.49 7.55
N SER A 148 6.69 13.47 7.21
CA SER A 148 5.32 13.22 6.74
C SER A 148 5.32 12.52 5.38
N PHE A 149 6.19 12.93 4.45
CA PHE A 149 6.34 12.27 3.16
C PHE A 149 6.93 10.87 3.25
N ALA A 150 7.87 10.63 4.16
CA ALA A 150 8.40 9.29 4.42
C ALA A 150 7.30 8.28 4.84
N LYS A 151 6.20 8.74 5.46
CA LYS A 151 5.06 7.86 5.80
C LYS A 151 4.36 7.29 4.57
N LEU A 152 4.43 7.94 3.41
CA LEU A 152 3.82 7.45 2.17
C LEU A 152 4.46 6.13 1.72
N HIS A 153 5.78 6.00 1.84
CA HIS A 153 6.51 4.76 1.58
C HIS A 153 6.08 3.64 2.53
N THR A 154 5.91 3.95 3.82
CA THR A 154 5.38 3.00 4.80
C THR A 154 3.97 2.52 4.43
N VAL A 155 3.10 3.43 3.98
CA VAL A 155 1.75 3.08 3.50
C VAL A 155 1.83 2.18 2.26
N GLN A 156 2.72 2.48 1.31
CA GLN A 156 2.92 1.67 0.10
C GLN A 156 3.40 0.26 0.43
N ASN A 157 4.38 0.14 1.32
CA ASN A 157 4.91 -1.16 1.77
C ASN A 157 3.83 -1.99 2.45
N ASN A 158 3.06 -1.38 3.35
CA ASN A 158 1.93 -2.03 4.03
C ASN A 158 0.83 -2.43 3.04
N TYR A 159 0.49 -1.57 2.08
CA TYR A 159 -0.49 -1.87 1.03
C TYR A 159 -0.07 -3.07 0.18
N ASN A 160 1.19 -3.11 -0.25
CA ASN A 160 1.74 -4.23 -1.03
C ASN A 160 1.80 -5.54 -0.22
N ALA A 161 2.13 -5.47 1.07
CA ALA A 161 2.08 -6.61 1.97
C ALA A 161 0.63 -7.11 2.18
N ALA A 162 -0.33 -6.20 2.35
CA ALA A 162 -1.74 -6.51 2.49
C ALA A 162 -2.32 -7.16 1.22
N LEU A 163 -1.96 -6.68 0.03
CA LEU A 163 -2.34 -7.31 -1.24
C LEU A 163 -1.82 -8.74 -1.33
N ARG A 164 -0.57 -8.99 -0.95
CA ARG A 164 -0.01 -10.36 -0.88
C ARG A 164 -0.77 -11.24 0.11
N ALA A 165 -1.07 -10.72 1.31
CA ALA A 165 -1.85 -11.43 2.31
C ALA A 165 -3.27 -11.79 1.81
N SER A 166 -3.94 -10.88 1.10
CA SER A 166 -5.29 -11.13 0.53
C SER A 166 -5.34 -12.23 -0.54
N ARG A 167 -4.19 -12.54 -1.15
CA ARG A 167 -4.03 -13.56 -2.20
C ARG A 167 -3.51 -14.90 -1.65
N ASN A 168 -2.87 -14.88 -0.49
CA ASN A 168 -2.31 -16.08 0.14
C ASN A 168 -3.40 -16.90 0.86
N THR A 169 -4.23 -17.60 0.09
CA THR A 169 -5.44 -18.27 0.62
C THR A 169 -5.45 -19.79 0.46
N ALA A 170 -4.31 -20.39 0.12
CA ALA A 170 -4.19 -21.85 0.08
C ALA A 170 -4.17 -22.43 1.49
N TYR A 171 -4.90 -23.53 1.71
CA TYR A 171 -4.89 -24.26 2.97
C TYR A 171 -3.65 -25.18 3.07
N VAL A 172 -2.93 -25.06 4.18
CA VAL A 172 -1.81 -25.96 4.53
C VAL A 172 -2.09 -26.67 5.86
N SER A 173 -2.48 -25.91 6.89
CA SER A 173 -2.88 -26.42 8.19
C SER A 173 -3.81 -25.43 8.90
N ILE A 174 -4.43 -25.84 10.01
CA ILE A 174 -5.23 -24.93 10.85
C ILE A 174 -4.40 -23.77 11.38
N SER A 175 -3.18 -24.01 11.88
CA SER A 175 -2.32 -22.96 12.43
C SER A 175 -1.90 -21.94 11.36
N ASP A 176 -1.55 -22.41 10.17
CA ASP A 176 -1.24 -21.54 9.02
C ASP A 176 -2.48 -20.73 8.59
N ALA A 177 -3.66 -21.35 8.54
CA ALA A 177 -4.90 -20.66 8.23
C ALA A 177 -5.25 -19.57 9.26
N GLN A 178 -5.09 -19.86 10.55
CA GLN A 178 -5.27 -18.88 11.63
C GLN A 178 -4.31 -17.70 11.47
N SER A 179 -3.03 -17.98 11.21
CA SER A 179 -2.02 -16.94 11.00
C SER A 179 -2.37 -16.03 9.81
N LYS A 180 -2.77 -16.62 8.67
CA LYS A 180 -3.21 -15.86 7.48
C LYS A 180 -4.42 -14.97 7.76
N ILE A 181 -5.42 -15.49 8.49
CA ILE A 181 -6.62 -14.74 8.86
C ILE A 181 -6.28 -13.60 9.83
N ALA A 182 -5.45 -13.87 10.84
CA ALA A 182 -4.97 -12.86 11.79
C ALA A 182 -4.22 -11.75 11.06
N LYS A 183 -3.31 -12.09 10.14
CA LYS A 183 -2.56 -11.11 9.35
C LYS A 183 -3.47 -10.26 8.46
N ALA A 184 -4.49 -10.86 7.84
CA ALA A 184 -5.48 -10.12 7.07
C ALA A 184 -6.29 -9.14 7.95
N ASN A 185 -6.64 -9.55 9.18
CA ASN A 185 -7.30 -8.72 10.17
C ASN A 185 -6.42 -7.58 10.70
N GLU A 186 -5.11 -7.79 10.81
CA GLU A 186 -4.15 -6.73 11.15
C GLU A 186 -4.12 -5.65 10.05
N PHE A 187 -3.91 -6.06 8.79
CA PHE A 187 -3.79 -5.13 7.66
C PHE A 187 -5.05 -4.30 7.43
N LYS A 188 -6.25 -4.89 7.56
CA LYS A 188 -7.50 -4.15 7.34
C LYS A 188 -7.76 -3.06 8.39
N ASN A 189 -7.06 -3.11 9.53
CA ASN A 189 -7.17 -2.14 10.61
C ASN A 189 -6.02 -1.11 10.61
N MET A 190 -4.99 -1.29 9.79
CA MET A 190 -3.87 -0.35 9.69
C MET A 190 -4.33 1.03 9.19
N GLN A 191 -3.68 2.07 9.69
CA GLN A 191 -3.94 3.45 9.28
C GLN A 191 -3.84 3.60 7.76
N TYR A 192 -4.74 4.39 7.18
CA TYR A 192 -4.93 4.62 5.74
C TYR A 192 -5.40 3.40 4.92
N LEU A 193 -4.90 2.20 5.21
CA LEU A 193 -5.35 0.95 4.58
C LEU A 193 -6.81 0.64 4.93
N LYS A 194 -7.21 0.87 6.19
CA LYS A 194 -8.58 0.66 6.66
C LYS A 194 -9.64 1.46 5.89
N ASN A 195 -9.23 2.55 5.23
CA ASN A 195 -10.12 3.38 4.44
C ASN A 195 -10.32 2.78 3.03
N ASN A 196 -9.32 2.09 2.48
CA ASN A 196 -9.37 1.56 1.11
C ASN A 196 -10.39 0.41 0.99
N SER A 197 -11.55 0.72 0.40
CA SER A 197 -12.71 -0.17 0.34
C SER A 197 -12.41 -1.49 -0.38
N LEU A 198 -11.71 -1.41 -1.51
CA LEU A 198 -11.34 -2.58 -2.33
C LEU A 198 -10.36 -3.49 -1.60
N LEU A 199 -9.34 -2.93 -0.94
CA LEU A 199 -8.38 -3.71 -0.16
C LEU A 199 -9.07 -4.37 1.04
N VAL A 200 -9.86 -3.62 1.80
CA VAL A 200 -10.58 -4.14 2.97
C VAL A 200 -11.54 -5.26 2.57
N ALA A 201 -12.26 -5.12 1.45
CA ALA A 201 -13.10 -6.19 0.91
C ALA A 201 -12.30 -7.44 0.55
N ALA A 202 -11.12 -7.27 -0.09
CA ALA A 202 -10.25 -8.38 -0.44
C ALA A 202 -9.71 -9.12 0.80
N LEU A 203 -9.33 -8.38 1.86
CA LEU A 203 -8.87 -8.94 3.13
C LEU A 203 -10.01 -9.64 3.90
N ASN A 204 -11.21 -9.05 3.93
CA ASN A 204 -12.39 -9.67 4.56
C ASN A 204 -12.82 -10.98 3.88
N ALA A 205 -12.47 -11.17 2.60
CA ALA A 205 -12.74 -12.41 1.86
C ALA A 205 -11.74 -13.55 2.17
N VAL A 206 -10.62 -13.27 2.85
CA VAL A 206 -9.56 -14.27 3.14
C VAL A 206 -10.10 -15.52 3.86
N PRO A 207 -10.86 -15.41 4.97
CA PRO A 207 -11.37 -16.59 5.67
C PRO A 207 -12.21 -17.50 4.76
N ARG A 208 -13.10 -16.92 3.95
CA ARG A 208 -13.94 -17.65 2.99
C ARG A 208 -13.11 -18.38 1.93
N LYS A 209 -12.06 -17.73 1.40
CA LYS A 209 -11.19 -18.32 0.38
C LYS A 209 -10.35 -19.47 0.95
N ILE A 210 -9.84 -19.33 2.17
CA ILE A 210 -9.13 -20.41 2.87
C ILE A 210 -10.08 -21.57 3.16
N ALA A 211 -11.30 -21.29 3.65
CA ALA A 211 -12.31 -22.31 3.88
C ALA A 211 -12.63 -23.10 2.60
N ALA A 212 -12.74 -22.42 1.46
CA ALA A 212 -12.92 -23.09 0.16
C ALA A 212 -11.72 -23.98 -0.20
N SER A 213 -10.48 -23.54 0.05
CA SER A 213 -9.28 -24.35 -0.15
C SER A 213 -9.23 -25.57 0.77
N HIS A 214 -9.55 -25.41 2.05
CA HIS A 214 -9.62 -26.50 3.03
C HIS A 214 -10.71 -27.52 2.65
N TYR A 215 -11.88 -27.06 2.19
CA TYR A 215 -12.94 -27.93 1.69
C TYR A 215 -12.43 -28.86 0.57
N TYR A 216 -11.68 -28.33 -0.40
CA TYR A 216 -11.11 -29.13 -1.49
C TYR A 216 -10.03 -30.10 -0.98
N HIS A 217 -9.23 -29.69 -0.01
CA HIS A 217 -8.26 -30.57 0.64
C HIS A 217 -8.94 -31.79 1.28
N VAL A 218 -10.02 -31.57 2.06
CA VAL A 218 -10.81 -32.66 2.67
C VAL A 218 -11.45 -33.54 1.60
N ASN A 219 -12.03 -32.94 0.55
CA ASN A 219 -12.62 -33.71 -0.56
C ASN A 219 -11.59 -34.62 -1.25
N ALA A 220 -10.35 -34.15 -1.41
CA ALA A 220 -9.27 -34.94 -1.99
C ALA A 220 -8.92 -36.13 -1.08
N ILE A 221 -8.87 -35.95 0.24
CA ILE A 221 -8.66 -37.05 1.20
C ILE A 221 -9.79 -38.08 1.10
N VAL A 222 -11.05 -37.64 1.12
CA VAL A 222 -12.21 -38.55 1.00
C VAL A 222 -12.22 -39.28 -0.34
N SER A 223 -11.85 -38.60 -1.43
CA SER A 223 -11.82 -39.21 -2.77
C SER A 223 -10.84 -40.38 -2.87
N LYS A 224 -9.76 -40.39 -2.07
CA LYS A 224 -8.81 -41.52 -2.03
C LYS A 224 -9.47 -42.82 -1.58
N LEU A 225 -10.55 -42.77 -0.79
CA LEU A 225 -11.28 -43.97 -0.34
C LEU A 225 -11.83 -44.79 -1.52
N ALA A 226 -12.06 -44.19 -2.69
CA ALA A 226 -12.49 -44.91 -3.89
C ALA A 226 -11.49 -45.99 -4.35
N ARG A 227 -10.24 -45.91 -3.89
CA ARG A 227 -9.18 -46.90 -4.18
C ARG A 227 -9.24 -48.14 -3.29
N TYR A 228 -10.27 -48.31 -2.46
CA TYR A 228 -10.37 -49.41 -1.50
C TYR A 228 -10.12 -50.81 -2.11
N LYS A 229 -10.41 -51.03 -3.40
CA LYS A 229 -10.18 -52.32 -4.08
C LYS A 229 -8.70 -52.66 -4.28
N SER A 230 -7.82 -51.67 -4.31
CA SER A 230 -6.37 -51.83 -4.50
C SER A 230 -5.57 -51.68 -3.21
N LEU A 231 -6.23 -51.67 -2.06
CA LEU A 231 -5.61 -51.53 -0.74
C LEU A 231 -5.76 -52.83 0.06
N SER A 232 -4.93 -53.00 1.09
CA SER A 232 -5.21 -53.97 2.16
C SER A 232 -6.36 -53.44 3.04
N TYR A 233 -6.98 -54.33 3.83
CA TYR A 233 -8.02 -53.92 4.79
C TYR A 233 -7.50 -52.89 5.80
N ASN A 234 -6.27 -53.08 6.28
CA ASN A 234 -5.63 -52.17 7.24
C ASN A 234 -5.38 -50.80 6.60
N ASP A 235 -4.83 -50.75 5.39
CA ASP A 235 -4.61 -49.48 4.68
C ASP A 235 -5.93 -48.73 4.41
N TYR A 236 -7.00 -49.46 4.08
CA TYR A 236 -8.33 -48.90 3.94
C TYR A 236 -8.84 -48.31 5.26
N LYS A 237 -8.69 -49.03 6.38
CA LYS A 237 -9.12 -48.56 7.71
C LYS A 237 -8.38 -47.30 8.13
N ASP A 238 -7.08 -47.23 7.89
CA ASP A 238 -6.26 -46.05 8.13
C ASP A 238 -6.74 -44.86 7.28
N MET A 239 -7.07 -45.10 6.01
CA MET A 239 -7.60 -44.08 5.12
C MET A 239 -8.98 -43.58 5.57
N LYS A 240 -9.86 -44.48 6.05
CA LYS A 240 -11.17 -44.14 6.63
C LYS A 240 -11.02 -43.26 7.87
N GLN A 241 -10.05 -43.56 8.73
CA GLN A 241 -9.73 -42.73 9.89
C GLN A 241 -9.20 -41.36 9.47
N LYS A 242 -8.25 -41.29 8.52
CA LYS A 242 -7.71 -40.02 7.98
C LYS A 242 -8.82 -39.14 7.40
N ALA A 243 -9.74 -39.71 6.62
CA ALA A 243 -10.90 -39.01 6.07
C ALA A 243 -11.83 -38.47 7.17
N THR A 244 -12.08 -39.25 8.22
CA THR A 244 -12.92 -38.83 9.35
C THR A 244 -12.27 -37.69 10.14
N LYS A 245 -10.96 -37.79 10.41
CA LYS A 245 -10.19 -36.72 11.07
C LYS A 245 -10.26 -35.42 10.26
N ALA A 246 -10.02 -35.48 8.95
CA ALA A 246 -10.06 -34.30 8.08
C ALA A 246 -11.46 -33.64 8.02
N ILE A 247 -12.54 -34.43 7.97
CA ILE A 247 -13.91 -33.90 8.05
C ILE A 247 -14.17 -33.20 9.38
N ASN A 248 -13.73 -33.80 10.49
CA ASN A 248 -13.93 -33.23 11.82
C ASN A 248 -13.11 -31.95 12.00
N GLU A 249 -11.86 -31.93 11.54
CA GLU A 249 -11.02 -30.73 11.54
C GLU A 249 -11.70 -29.57 10.81
N TYR A 250 -12.20 -29.82 9.60
CA TYR A 250 -12.95 -28.80 8.85
C TYR A 250 -14.25 -28.37 9.53
N ARG A 251 -15.01 -29.32 10.09
CA ARG A 251 -16.32 -29.05 10.69
C ARG A 251 -16.21 -28.25 11.99
N TYR A 252 -15.18 -28.51 12.80
CA TYR A 252 -15.10 -28.02 14.17
C TYR A 252 -13.99 -26.99 14.41
N THR A 253 -13.26 -26.56 13.37
CA THR A 253 -12.18 -25.59 13.53
C THR A 253 -12.65 -24.21 14.00
N GLY A 254 -13.81 -23.72 13.54
CA GLY A 254 -14.35 -22.40 13.91
C GLY A 254 -13.59 -21.19 13.35
N ILE A 255 -12.40 -21.37 12.76
CA ILE A 255 -11.52 -20.27 12.32
C ILE A 255 -12.07 -19.44 11.15
N TYR A 256 -13.12 -19.92 10.48
CA TYR A 256 -13.69 -19.29 9.30
C TYR A 256 -14.84 -18.33 9.59
N GLU A 257 -15.25 -18.19 10.86
CA GLU A 257 -16.30 -17.26 11.29
C GLU A 257 -17.65 -17.47 10.55
N GLY A 258 -18.02 -18.72 10.28
CA GLY A 258 -19.28 -19.06 9.58
C GLY A 258 -19.23 -18.86 8.06
N LYS A 259 -18.06 -18.60 7.48
CA LYS A 259 -17.87 -18.40 6.03
C LYS A 259 -17.53 -19.69 5.28
N GLU A 260 -17.52 -20.83 5.97
CA GLU A 260 -17.23 -22.14 5.42
C GLU A 260 -18.35 -22.70 4.52
N LYS A 261 -17.95 -23.54 3.55
CA LYS A 261 -18.92 -24.30 2.72
C LYS A 261 -19.50 -25.44 3.54
N SER A 262 -20.75 -25.82 3.24
CA SER A 262 -21.38 -27.02 3.83
C SER A 262 -20.55 -28.27 3.56
N ILE A 263 -20.16 -28.98 4.64
CA ILE A 263 -19.37 -30.21 4.57
C ILE A 263 -20.22 -31.45 4.22
N LYS A 264 -21.55 -31.32 4.23
CA LYS A 264 -22.50 -32.43 4.02
C LYS A 264 -22.22 -33.26 2.75
N PRO A 265 -21.95 -32.67 1.57
CA PRO A 265 -21.69 -33.46 0.37
C PRO A 265 -20.47 -34.38 0.48
N ILE A 266 -19.44 -33.93 1.19
CA ILE A 266 -18.22 -34.74 1.42
C ILE A 266 -18.51 -35.88 2.41
N VAL A 267 -19.32 -35.62 3.43
CA VAL A 267 -19.76 -36.62 4.42
C VAL A 267 -20.57 -37.72 3.73
N ASP A 268 -21.60 -37.35 2.96
CA ASP A 268 -22.46 -38.29 2.24
C ASP A 268 -21.62 -39.16 1.28
N ARG A 269 -20.63 -38.56 0.60
CA ARG A 269 -19.68 -39.29 -0.26
C ARG A 269 -18.81 -40.27 0.53
N LYS A 270 -18.27 -39.86 1.69
CA LYS A 270 -17.47 -40.73 2.56
C LYS A 270 -18.30 -41.95 2.97
N ASP A 271 -19.55 -41.75 3.38
CA ASP A 271 -20.42 -42.81 3.87
C ASP A 271 -20.76 -43.82 2.75
N LYS A 272 -21.05 -43.32 1.54
CA LYS A 272 -21.24 -44.18 0.36
C LYS A 272 -20.01 -45.03 0.04
N LEU A 273 -18.81 -44.42 0.04
CA LEU A 273 -17.56 -45.13 -0.22
C LEU A 273 -17.25 -46.14 0.89
N CYS A 274 -17.51 -45.82 2.15
CA CYS A 274 -17.32 -46.75 3.27
C CYS A 274 -18.24 -47.96 3.15
N LYS A 275 -19.54 -47.75 2.88
CA LYS A 275 -20.50 -48.84 2.70
C LYS A 275 -20.07 -49.81 1.58
N ALA A 276 -19.58 -49.27 0.46
CA ALA A 276 -19.08 -50.09 -0.65
C ALA A 276 -17.80 -50.87 -0.29
N ALA A 277 -16.87 -50.24 0.42
CA ALA A 277 -15.63 -50.87 0.84
C ALA A 277 -15.85 -51.96 1.90
N ASP A 278 -16.68 -51.68 2.92
CA ASP A 278 -17.03 -52.64 3.97
C ASP A 278 -17.68 -53.90 3.36
N ALA A 279 -18.58 -53.74 2.38
CA ALA A 279 -19.16 -54.86 1.62
C ALA A 279 -18.12 -55.68 0.84
N TYR A 280 -17.15 -55.01 0.19
CA TYR A 280 -16.08 -55.66 -0.56
C TYR A 280 -15.18 -56.53 0.33
N TYR A 281 -14.74 -56.00 1.46
CA TYR A 281 -13.85 -56.74 2.38
C TYR A 281 -14.57 -57.88 3.10
N ASN A 282 -15.85 -57.70 3.48
CA ASN A 282 -16.65 -58.77 4.06
C ASN A 282 -16.79 -59.94 3.06
N LYS A 283 -17.12 -59.67 1.79
CA LYS A 283 -17.20 -60.72 0.76
C LYS A 283 -15.88 -61.46 0.59
N ARG A 284 -14.74 -60.74 0.61
CA ARG A 284 -13.41 -61.35 0.46
C ARG A 284 -13.00 -62.20 1.66
N GLN A 285 -13.44 -61.85 2.87
CA GLN A 285 -13.21 -62.67 4.06
C GLN A 285 -14.08 -63.94 4.07
N HIS A 286 -15.36 -63.85 3.68
CA HIS A 286 -16.26 -65.01 3.61
C HIS A 286 -15.97 -65.94 2.43
N GLY A 287 -15.61 -65.42 1.25
CA GLY A 287 -15.21 -66.23 0.10
C GLY A 287 -13.91 -66.99 0.31
N ARG A 288 -13.01 -66.50 1.18
CA ARG A 288 -11.84 -67.28 1.62
C ARG A 288 -12.21 -68.43 2.55
N LYS A 289 -13.19 -68.25 3.45
CA LYS A 289 -13.61 -69.31 4.37
C LYS A 289 -14.35 -70.47 3.67
N SER A 290 -15.02 -70.22 2.55
CA SER A 290 -15.75 -71.29 1.83
C SER A 290 -14.85 -72.19 0.98
N ASN A 291 -13.68 -71.72 0.52
CA ASN A 291 -12.75 -72.56 -0.25
C ASN A 291 -11.92 -73.53 0.61
N TYR A 292 -11.71 -73.24 1.90
CA TYR A 292 -11.02 -74.16 2.81
C TYR A 292 -11.91 -75.29 3.35
N GLN A 293 -13.22 -75.26 3.10
CA GLN A 293 -14.12 -76.38 3.45
C GLN A 293 -14.40 -77.33 2.28
N ALA A 294 -13.77 -77.11 1.12
CA ALA A 294 -13.95 -77.94 -0.07
C ALA A 294 -12.76 -78.89 -0.35
N GLU A 295 -11.68 -78.83 0.43
CA GLU A 295 -10.47 -79.66 0.20
C GLU A 295 -10.32 -80.85 1.17
N ASP A 296 -11.25 -81.07 2.11
CA ASP A 296 -11.19 -82.17 3.09
C ASP A 296 -12.18 -83.33 2.82
N ILE A 297 -12.74 -83.45 1.61
CA ILE A 297 -13.65 -84.57 1.26
C ILE A 297 -13.33 -85.16 -0.12
N GLU A 298 -12.06 -85.44 -0.41
CA GLU A 298 -11.67 -86.41 -1.46
C GLU A 298 -10.37 -87.09 -1.05
N GLY A 299 -10.44 -88.04 -0.12
CA GLY A 299 -9.24 -88.72 0.36
C GLY A 299 -9.45 -89.77 1.44
N LEU A 300 -10.49 -90.59 1.35
CA LEU A 300 -10.59 -91.82 2.14
C LEU A 300 -11.67 -92.70 1.50
N PHE A 301 -11.24 -93.65 0.67
CA PHE A 301 -11.72 -95.03 0.61
C PHE A 301 -11.02 -95.70 -0.58
N ASP A 302 -9.83 -96.27 -0.35
CA ASP A 302 -9.48 -97.51 -1.03
C ASP A 302 -8.54 -98.39 -0.20
N SER A 303 -8.89 -99.67 -0.18
CA SER A 303 -8.08 -100.86 0.06
C SER A 303 -7.40 -101.09 1.42
N SER A 304 -7.87 -102.08 2.17
CA SER A 304 -7.17 -103.38 2.35
C SER A 304 -7.63 -104.09 3.63
N GLU A 305 -8.37 -105.19 3.46
CA GLU A 305 -8.46 -106.27 4.47
C GLU A 305 -8.00 -107.56 3.79
N TYR A 306 -6.82 -108.03 4.21
CA TYR A 306 -6.37 -109.40 4.06
C TYR A 306 -5.67 -109.76 5.38
N GLU A 307 -6.24 -110.69 6.13
CA GLU A 307 -5.45 -111.57 6.99
C GLU A 307 -6.18 -112.91 7.16
N PHE A 308 -5.62 -113.92 6.51
CA PHE A 308 -5.85 -115.34 6.75
C PHE A 308 -4.65 -115.83 7.57
N VAL A 309 -4.88 -116.41 8.74
CA VAL A 309 -3.89 -117.22 9.45
C VAL A 309 -4.61 -118.46 10.01
N GLU A 310 -4.08 -119.64 9.67
CA GLU A 310 -4.41 -120.95 10.23
C GLU A 310 -4.00 -121.09 11.70
#